data_AF-A0A672HBS5-F1
#
_entry.id   AF-A0A672HBS5-F1
#
_cell.length_a   1.000
_cell.length_b   1.000
_cell.length_c   1.000
_cell.angle_alpha   90.00
_cell.angle_beta   90.00
_cell.angle_gamma   90.00
#
_symmetry.space_group_name_H-M   'P 1'
#
loop_
_entity.id
_entity.type
_entity.pdbx_description
1 polymer ?
#
loop_
_entity_poly.entity_id
_entity_poly.type
_entity_poly.pdbx_seq_one_letter_code
_entity_poly.pdbx_strand_id
1 'polypeptide(L)'
;MPLPFGLKLKRTRRYTVSSKSCLVTRIQLLNGEFVEFTLSVESTGQECLEAVAQRLELREITYFSLWYFNKQNQQRWIDLEKPLKKQLDKYGLEPTVYFGVVFYIPSVAQLQQEITRYQYYLQLKKDVLEGKISCSLEQAIRLASLAVQADFGDFNRYDSQEFLQKFALFPIDWIQDERVLEEATQKVALLYQSFRGLSAPEAEMLYMQEVEKMEGYGQESYQAKDSTGTDVTLGSCLDGIFVKHKNTRPLLLFRWPEINNMSHNRSFFALELTSREESVQFQTEDMETSKYVCRMLCVCVCVCFFQPCLARFLSLCSLLSPACVSPVAYPHVCPPLSSERSVTPYSNTHTHSHLRVI
;
A
#
# COMPACT_ATOMS: atom_id res chain seq x y z
N MET A 1 59.47 36.13 15.75
CA MET A 1 59.51 36.67 14.38
C MET A 1 58.20 36.30 13.67
N PRO A 2 57.45 37.24 13.09
CA PRO A 2 56.25 36.92 12.30
C PRO A 2 56.63 36.57 10.86
N LEU A 3 55.95 35.58 10.27
CA LEU A 3 56.07 35.23 8.85
C LEU A 3 55.39 36.29 7.95
N PRO A 4 55.94 36.63 6.77
CA PRO A 4 55.58 37.84 6.05
C PRO A 4 54.71 37.56 4.82
N PHE A 5 53.52 36.97 4.94
CA PHE A 5 52.58 36.91 3.79
C PHE A 5 51.14 37.04 4.25
N GLY A 6 50.57 38.24 4.03
CA GLY A 6 49.18 38.61 4.29
C GLY A 6 48.19 38.01 3.29
N LEU A 7 48.16 36.69 3.15
CA LEU A 7 47.11 35.99 2.42
C LEU A 7 45.90 35.83 3.35
N LYS A 8 44.96 36.78 3.28
CA LYS A 8 43.63 36.61 3.84
C LYS A 8 42.91 35.50 3.06
N LEU A 9 42.98 34.26 3.55
CA LEU A 9 42.05 33.21 3.12
C LEU A 9 40.64 33.73 3.41
N LYS A 10 39.89 34.09 2.36
CA LYS A 10 38.44 34.27 2.46
C LYS A 10 37.90 32.94 2.95
N ARG A 11 37.50 32.92 4.22
CA ARG A 11 36.75 31.84 4.87
C ARG A 11 35.67 31.41 3.90
N THR A 12 35.80 30.23 3.31
CA THR A 12 34.82 29.65 2.39
C THR A 12 33.48 29.71 3.09
N ARG A 13 32.59 30.59 2.62
CA ARG A 13 31.20 30.56 3.06
C ARG A 13 30.73 29.16 2.73
N ARG A 14 30.39 28.37 3.75
CA ARG A 14 29.55 27.19 3.56
C ARG A 14 28.35 27.72 2.78
N TYR A 15 28.23 27.33 1.52
CA TYR A 15 27.01 27.58 0.77
C TYR A 15 25.96 26.73 1.45
N THR A 16 25.20 27.31 2.37
CA THR A 16 23.88 26.78 2.71
C THR A 16 23.08 26.92 1.43
N VAL A 17 22.98 25.84 0.66
CA VAL A 17 22.02 25.73 -0.44
C VAL A 17 20.64 25.63 0.19
N SER A 18 20.20 26.72 0.82
CA SER A 18 18.79 27.00 1.07
C SER A 18 18.29 27.78 -0.14
N SER A 19 18.43 27.20 -1.34
CA SER A 19 17.71 27.70 -2.49
C SER A 19 16.23 27.45 -2.22
N LYS A 20 15.41 28.51 -2.21
CA LYS A 20 13.94 28.46 -2.01
C LYS A 20 13.21 27.49 -2.98
N SER A 21 13.93 26.92 -3.94
CA SER A 21 13.51 25.96 -4.95
C SER A 21 13.80 24.49 -4.62
N CYS A 22 14.44 24.18 -3.48
CA CYS A 22 14.74 22.80 -3.09
C CYS A 22 13.94 22.39 -1.83
N LEU A 23 13.47 21.15 -1.84
CA LEU A 23 12.87 20.44 -0.72
C LEU A 23 13.85 19.35 -0.27
N VAL A 24 14.29 19.39 0.99
CA VAL A 24 14.99 18.26 1.61
C VAL A 24 13.95 17.44 2.35
N THR A 25 13.69 16.23 1.88
CA THR A 25 12.71 15.32 2.49
C THR A 25 13.44 14.16 3.15
N ARG A 26 13.11 13.93 4.43
CA ARG A 26 13.57 12.76 5.18
C ARG A 26 12.55 11.64 5.01
N ILE A 27 13.00 10.49 4.50
CA ILE A 27 12.15 9.33 4.22
C ILE A 27 12.60 8.17 5.10
N GLN A 28 11.68 7.59 5.87
CA GLN A 28 11.92 6.33 6.56
C GLN A 28 11.59 5.15 5.63
N LEU A 29 12.55 4.26 5.46
CA LEU A 29 12.41 3.02 4.70
C LEU A 29 11.80 1.91 5.57
N LEU A 30 11.41 0.80 4.95
CA LEU A 30 10.77 -0.33 5.65
C LEU A 30 11.72 -1.09 6.58
N ASN A 31 13.04 -0.99 6.36
CA ASN A 31 14.05 -1.51 7.28
C ASN A 31 14.28 -0.58 8.50
N GLY A 32 13.53 0.52 8.60
CA GLY A 32 13.63 1.50 9.68
C GLY A 32 14.70 2.58 9.48
N GLU A 33 15.57 2.44 8.47
CA GLU A 33 16.59 3.44 8.16
C GLU A 33 15.98 4.72 7.58
N PHE A 34 16.67 5.84 7.81
CA PHE A 34 16.29 7.12 7.23
C PHE A 34 17.24 7.49 6.10
N VAL A 35 16.67 7.93 4.99
CA VAL A 35 17.38 8.48 3.84
C VAL A 35 16.88 9.89 3.56
N GLU A 36 17.76 10.77 3.09
CA GLU A 36 17.41 12.14 2.74
C GLU A 36 17.53 12.33 1.23
N PHE A 37 16.50 12.94 0.63
CA PHE A 37 16.48 13.31 -0.77
C PHE A 37 16.37 14.82 -0.91
N THR A 38 17.15 15.38 -1.83
CA THR A 38 17.00 16.78 -2.27
C THR A 38 16.22 16.79 -3.58
N LEU A 39 14.99 17.29 -3.51
CA LEU A 39 14.06 17.38 -4.63
C LEU A 39 13.78 18.85 -4.97
N SER A 40 13.25 19.11 -6.16
CA SER A 40 12.64 20.42 -6.45
C SER A 40 11.37 20.61 -5.60
N VAL A 41 11.05 21.84 -5.21
CA VAL A 41 9.78 22.17 -4.52
C VAL A 41 8.53 21.88 -5.35
N GLU A 42 8.69 21.77 -6.66
CA GLU A 42 7.62 21.41 -7.60
C GLU A 42 7.49 19.90 -7.80
N SER A 43 8.46 19.11 -7.32
CA SER A 43 8.46 17.66 -7.51
C SER A 43 7.23 17.03 -6.88
N THR A 44 6.63 16.15 -7.64
CA THR A 44 5.47 15.35 -7.29
C THR A 44 5.82 14.24 -6.30
N GLY A 45 4.80 13.63 -5.68
CA GLY A 45 5.00 12.42 -4.89
C GLY A 45 5.56 11.27 -5.72
N GLN A 46 5.20 11.18 -7.01
CA GLN A 46 5.69 10.18 -7.94
C GLN A 46 7.21 10.29 -8.15
N GLU A 47 7.73 11.48 -8.46
CA GLU A 47 9.18 11.68 -8.62
C GLU A 47 9.95 11.36 -7.33
N CYS A 48 9.36 11.63 -6.17
CA CYS A 48 9.93 11.25 -4.89
C CYS A 48 9.98 9.72 -4.70
N LEU A 49 8.88 9.02 -5.02
CA LEU A 49 8.80 7.57 -4.97
C LEU A 49 9.79 6.91 -5.94
N GLU A 50 9.96 7.47 -7.14
CA GLU A 50 10.94 7.02 -8.12
C GLU A 50 12.37 7.19 -7.62
N ALA A 51 12.69 8.28 -6.92
CA ALA A 51 14.01 8.46 -6.31
C ALA A 51 14.29 7.40 -5.22
N VAL A 52 13.28 7.06 -4.41
CA VAL A 52 13.38 5.97 -3.42
C VAL A 52 13.57 4.62 -4.14
N ALA A 53 12.77 4.35 -5.17
CA ALA A 53 12.85 3.12 -5.94
C ALA A 53 14.21 2.96 -6.62
N GLN A 54 14.77 4.04 -7.18
CA GLN A 54 16.12 4.05 -7.75
C GLN A 54 17.18 3.74 -6.70
N ARG A 55 17.08 4.33 -5.51
CA ARG A 55 18.00 4.10 -4.39
C ARG A 55 17.98 2.65 -3.88
N LEU A 56 16.83 1.99 -4.00
CA LEU A 56 16.60 0.59 -3.63
C LEU A 56 16.74 -0.38 -4.81
N GLU A 57 16.95 0.11 -6.04
CA GLU A 57 16.97 -0.71 -7.27
C GLU A 57 15.65 -1.48 -7.54
N LEU A 58 14.52 -0.92 -7.10
CA LEU A 58 13.17 -1.44 -7.32
C LEU A 58 12.68 -1.10 -8.73
N ARG A 59 12.28 -2.13 -9.51
CA ARG A 59 11.61 -1.97 -10.81
C ARG A 59 10.10 -2.16 -10.68
N GLU A 60 9.66 -3.05 -9.80
CA GLU A 60 8.25 -3.28 -9.47
C GLU A 60 7.69 -2.19 -8.52
N ILE A 61 7.94 -0.92 -8.85
CA ILE A 61 7.57 0.25 -8.04
C ILE A 61 6.07 0.36 -7.76
N THR A 62 5.24 -0.24 -8.62
CA THR A 62 3.77 -0.10 -8.59
C THR A 62 3.13 -0.56 -7.29
N TYR A 63 3.75 -1.46 -6.51
CA TYR A 63 3.20 -1.95 -5.25
C TYR A 63 3.41 -0.99 -4.06
N PHE A 64 4.30 -0.01 -4.22
CA PHE A 64 4.76 0.85 -3.14
C PHE A 64 4.21 2.26 -3.29
N SER A 65 4.17 2.98 -2.16
CA SER A 65 3.86 4.40 -2.13
C SER A 65 4.52 5.06 -0.92
N LEU A 66 4.21 6.34 -0.76
CA LEU A 66 4.70 7.16 0.32
C LEU A 66 3.52 7.62 1.18
N TRP A 67 3.71 7.70 2.49
CA TRP A 67 2.71 8.21 3.42
C TRP A 67 3.34 9.13 4.46
N TYR A 68 2.49 9.88 5.16
CA TYR A 68 2.88 10.79 6.24
C TYR A 68 1.80 10.81 7.31
N PHE A 69 2.14 11.33 8.51
CA PHE A 69 1.15 11.63 9.53
C PHE A 69 0.57 13.02 9.31
N ASN A 70 -0.75 13.12 9.21
CA ASN A 70 -1.42 14.42 9.14
C ASN A 70 -1.45 15.12 10.52
N LYS A 71 -1.92 16.37 10.56
CA LYS A 71 -2.04 17.17 11.79
C LYS A 71 -2.92 16.54 12.89
N GLN A 72 -3.77 15.57 12.52
CA GLN A 72 -4.61 14.78 13.44
C GLN A 72 -3.93 13.47 13.87
N ASN A 73 -2.64 13.28 13.55
CA ASN A 73 -1.86 12.08 13.80
C ASN A 73 -2.42 10.81 13.15
N GLN A 74 -3.10 10.96 12.01
CA GLN A 74 -3.60 9.86 11.19
C GLN A 74 -2.63 9.61 10.02
N GLN A 75 -2.37 8.34 9.73
CA GLN A 75 -1.61 7.94 8.55
C GLN A 75 -2.38 8.30 7.27
N ARG A 76 -1.72 8.99 6.34
CA ARG A 76 -2.26 9.37 5.04
C ARG A 76 -1.27 9.10 3.91
N TRP A 77 -1.71 8.33 2.92
CA TRP A 77 -1.02 8.13 1.65
C TRP A 77 -0.89 9.44 0.86
N ILE A 78 0.31 9.70 0.35
CA ILE A 78 0.65 10.84 -0.49
C ILE A 78 -0.08 10.71 -1.83
N ASP A 79 -0.61 11.84 -2.31
CA ASP A 79 -1.10 11.94 -3.67
C ASP A 79 0.12 12.02 -4.61
N LEU A 80 0.42 10.92 -5.30
CA LEU A 80 1.62 10.84 -6.15
C LEU A 80 1.59 11.84 -7.31
N GLU A 81 0.42 12.30 -7.74
CA GLU A 81 0.27 13.27 -8.83
C GLU A 81 0.47 14.73 -8.40
N LYS A 82 0.52 15.01 -7.09
CA LYS A 82 0.60 16.39 -6.57
C LYS A 82 1.99 16.70 -6.01
N PRO A 83 2.40 17.98 -6.02
CA PRO A 83 3.68 18.40 -5.43
C PRO A 83 3.78 17.98 -3.97
N LEU A 84 4.84 17.24 -3.63
CA LEU A 84 5.05 16.67 -2.30
C LEU A 84 5.10 17.75 -1.22
N LYS A 85 5.88 18.81 -1.46
CA LYS A 85 6.03 19.93 -0.51
C LYS A 85 4.70 20.56 -0.13
N LYS A 86 3.83 20.81 -1.12
CA LYS A 86 2.52 21.45 -0.89
C LYS A 86 1.61 20.59 -0.01
N GLN A 87 1.70 19.27 -0.14
CA GLN A 87 0.93 18.34 0.67
C GLN A 87 1.44 18.33 2.11
N LEU A 88 2.75 18.20 2.30
CA LEU A 88 3.38 18.20 3.64
C LEU A 88 3.16 19.52 4.38
N ASP A 89 3.37 20.68 3.72
CA ASP A 89 3.15 21.99 4.34
C ASP A 89 1.70 22.19 4.79
N LYS A 90 0.75 21.71 3.98
CA LYS A 90 -0.68 21.91 4.23
C LYS A 90 -1.23 20.96 5.28
N TYR A 91 -0.88 19.67 5.18
CA TYR A 91 -1.55 18.60 5.90
C TYR A 91 -0.63 17.84 6.87
N GLY A 92 0.68 17.85 6.64
CA GLY A 92 1.64 17.09 7.43
C GLY A 92 1.81 17.63 8.85
N LEU A 93 1.97 16.71 9.79
CA LEU A 93 2.39 16.99 11.16
C LEU A 93 3.88 17.37 11.20
N GLU A 94 4.69 16.60 10.48
CA GLU A 94 6.14 16.75 10.34
C GLU A 94 6.55 16.55 8.88
N PRO A 95 7.73 17.04 8.45
CA PRO A 95 8.23 16.81 7.09
C PRO A 95 8.79 15.38 6.88
N THR A 96 8.49 14.45 7.80
CA THR A 96 8.89 13.04 7.70
C THR A 96 7.91 12.29 6.81
N VAL A 97 8.47 11.61 5.81
CA VAL A 97 7.74 10.73 4.89
C VAL A 97 8.14 9.29 5.15
N TYR A 98 7.25 8.36 4.88
CA TYR A 98 7.46 6.94 5.12
C TYR A 98 7.19 6.17 3.83
N PHE A 99 8.08 5.24 3.51
CA PHE A 99 7.91 4.31 2.40
C PHE A 99 7.12 3.08 2.87
N GLY A 100 6.21 2.58 2.05
CA GLY A 100 5.42 1.40 2.40
C GLY A 100 4.73 0.75 1.20
N VAL A 101 4.21 -0.46 1.42
CA VAL A 101 3.37 -1.15 0.44
C VAL A 101 1.96 -0.56 0.53
N VAL A 102 1.40 -0.17 -0.62
CA VAL A 102 0.03 0.32 -0.72
C VAL A 102 -0.89 -0.70 -1.40
N PHE A 103 -0.33 -1.60 -2.23
CA PHE A 103 -1.10 -2.63 -2.93
C PHE A 103 -0.62 -4.02 -2.57
N TYR A 104 -1.53 -4.73 -1.90
CA TYR A 104 -1.36 -6.12 -1.54
C TYR A 104 -1.80 -7.02 -2.72
N ILE A 105 -1.04 -8.05 -3.04
CA ILE A 105 -1.38 -8.99 -4.13
C ILE A 105 -1.93 -10.30 -3.57
N PRO A 106 -2.83 -10.99 -4.30
CA PRO A 106 -3.42 -12.24 -3.82
C PRO A 106 -2.43 -13.39 -3.61
N SER A 107 -1.26 -13.33 -4.24
CA SER A 107 -0.25 -14.37 -4.15
C SER A 107 1.14 -13.72 -4.24
N VAL A 108 1.88 -13.74 -3.14
CA VAL A 108 3.23 -13.13 -3.03
C VAL A 108 4.26 -13.78 -3.98
N ALA A 109 3.99 -15.01 -4.43
CA ALA A 109 4.80 -15.71 -5.44
C ALA A 109 4.83 -15.00 -6.81
N GLN A 110 3.94 -14.02 -7.06
CA GLN A 110 3.94 -13.24 -8.31
C GLN A 110 5.03 -12.16 -8.32
N LEU A 111 5.61 -11.81 -7.17
CA LEU A 111 6.69 -10.83 -7.07
C LEU A 111 7.97 -11.36 -7.71
N GLN A 112 8.48 -10.67 -8.72
CA GLN A 112 9.58 -11.18 -9.55
C GLN A 112 10.96 -10.87 -8.96
N GLN A 113 11.17 -9.64 -8.47
CA GLN A 113 12.46 -9.23 -7.94
C GLN A 113 12.60 -9.62 -6.46
N GLU A 114 13.80 -10.08 -6.10
CA GLU A 114 14.15 -10.38 -4.71
C GLU A 114 14.03 -9.16 -3.80
N ILE A 115 14.49 -7.99 -4.26
CA ILE A 115 14.35 -6.75 -3.50
C ILE A 115 12.89 -6.35 -3.27
N THR A 116 11.98 -6.59 -4.23
CA THR A 116 10.54 -6.37 -4.05
C THR A 116 10.00 -7.27 -2.95
N ARG A 117 10.34 -8.56 -3.00
CA ARG A 117 9.97 -9.56 -1.98
C ARG A 117 10.47 -9.16 -0.60
N TYR A 118 11.72 -8.74 -0.49
CA TYR A 118 12.30 -8.30 0.77
C TYR A 118 11.56 -7.08 1.35
N GLN A 119 11.29 -6.04 0.54
CA GLN A 119 10.51 -4.88 1.00
C GLN A 119 9.09 -5.28 1.42
N TYR A 120 8.46 -6.19 0.69
CA TYR A 120 7.14 -6.71 1.02
C TYR A 120 7.13 -7.48 2.35
N TYR A 121 8.13 -8.34 2.56
CA TYR A 121 8.34 -9.06 3.81
C TYR A 121 8.49 -8.09 4.99
N LEU A 122 9.30 -7.04 4.85
CA LEU A 122 9.47 -6.03 5.91
C LEU A 122 8.16 -5.32 6.25
N GLN A 123 7.35 -4.98 5.25
CA GLN A 123 6.03 -4.41 5.49
C GLN A 123 5.11 -5.40 6.23
N LEU A 124 5.03 -6.65 5.78
CA LEU A 124 4.17 -7.65 6.42
C LEU A 124 4.62 -7.97 7.85
N LYS A 125 5.92 -8.01 8.11
CA LYS A 125 6.49 -8.11 9.45
C LYS A 125 6.04 -6.94 10.32
N LYS A 126 6.13 -5.72 9.80
CA LYS A 126 5.63 -4.53 10.49
C LYS A 126 4.13 -4.60 10.78
N ASP A 127 3.31 -5.00 9.81
CA ASP A 127 1.85 -5.05 9.97
C ASP A 127 1.41 -6.11 10.99
N VAL A 128 2.11 -7.24 11.07
CA VAL A 128 1.89 -8.26 12.12
C VAL A 128 2.29 -7.71 13.49
N LEU A 129 3.48 -7.09 13.62
CA LEU A 129 3.96 -6.57 14.90
C LEU A 129 3.12 -5.39 15.43
N GLU A 130 2.57 -4.57 14.52
CA GLU A 130 1.63 -3.48 14.85
C GLU A 130 0.19 -3.98 15.10
N GLY A 131 -0.09 -5.27 14.92
CA GLY A 131 -1.41 -5.86 15.13
C GLY A 131 -2.44 -5.56 14.03
N LYS A 132 -2.01 -4.99 12.89
CA LYS A 132 -2.88 -4.77 11.72
C LYS A 132 -3.33 -6.09 11.10
N ILE A 133 -2.43 -7.07 11.09
CA ILE A 133 -2.73 -8.44 10.68
C ILE A 133 -2.88 -9.29 11.94
N SER A 134 -4.07 -9.87 12.11
CA SER A 134 -4.37 -10.69 13.28
C SER A 134 -3.77 -12.08 13.11
N CYS A 135 -3.12 -12.58 14.15
CA CYS A 135 -2.54 -13.92 14.16
C CYS A 135 -2.86 -14.66 15.47
N SER A 136 -3.00 -15.98 15.38
CA SER A 136 -3.04 -16.88 16.54
C SER A 136 -1.65 -17.08 17.14
N LEU A 137 -1.57 -17.64 18.34
CA LEU A 137 -0.29 -17.85 19.03
C LEU A 137 0.64 -18.76 18.22
N GLU A 138 0.09 -19.81 17.62
CA GLU A 138 0.86 -20.74 16.79
C GLU A 138 1.40 -20.06 15.52
N GLN A 139 0.56 -19.25 14.86
CA GLN A 139 0.98 -18.44 13.71
C GLN A 139 2.08 -17.45 14.11
N ALA A 140 1.92 -16.74 15.22
CA ALA A 140 2.91 -15.77 15.70
C ALA A 140 4.27 -16.43 16.01
N ILE A 141 4.27 -17.60 16.65
CA ILE A 141 5.50 -18.38 16.91
C ILE A 141 6.16 -18.79 15.59
N ARG A 142 5.39 -19.27 14.62
CA ARG A 142 5.90 -19.66 13.30
C ARG A 142 6.50 -18.46 12.57
N LEU A 143 5.79 -17.33 12.51
CA LEU A 143 6.26 -16.09 11.90
C LEU A 143 7.54 -15.58 12.56
N ALA A 144 7.57 -15.53 13.90
CA ALA A 144 8.76 -15.12 14.66
C ALA A 144 9.97 -16.01 14.34
N SER A 145 9.79 -17.33 14.30
CA SER A 145 10.89 -18.25 13.97
C SER A 145 11.41 -18.11 12.53
N LEU A 146 10.52 -17.85 11.56
CA LEU A 146 10.91 -17.54 10.18
C LEU A 146 11.64 -16.21 10.08
N ALA A 147 11.17 -15.19 10.80
CA ALA A 147 11.83 -13.87 10.84
C ALA A 147 13.23 -13.94 11.46
N VAL A 148 13.40 -14.73 12.52
CA VAL A 148 14.73 -14.97 13.11
C VAL A 148 15.65 -15.70 12.13
N GLN A 149 15.15 -16.72 11.41
CA GLN A 149 15.94 -17.39 10.37
C GLN A 149 16.32 -16.43 9.23
N ALA A 150 15.41 -15.54 8.81
CA ALA A 150 15.70 -14.55 7.78
C ALA A 150 16.76 -13.52 8.24
N ASP A 151 16.67 -13.04 9.48
CA ASP A 151 17.53 -11.98 9.99
C ASP A 151 18.93 -12.50 10.42
N PHE A 152 19.01 -13.74 10.95
CA PHE A 152 20.23 -14.28 11.58
C PHE A 152 20.83 -15.51 10.88
N GLY A 153 20.13 -16.12 9.91
CA GLY A 153 20.55 -17.37 9.28
C GLY A 153 20.42 -18.57 10.21
N ASP A 154 21.23 -19.61 10.00
CA ASP A 154 21.13 -20.88 10.73
C ASP A 154 21.42 -20.75 12.23
N PHE A 155 20.59 -21.41 13.05
CA PHE A 155 20.81 -21.50 14.49
C PHE A 155 22.18 -22.11 14.81
N ASN A 156 23.00 -21.37 15.55
CA ASN A 156 24.23 -21.87 16.14
C ASN A 156 23.97 -22.39 17.55
N ARG A 157 24.26 -23.68 17.77
CA ARG A 157 24.06 -24.37 19.06
C ARG A 157 24.82 -23.78 20.24
N TYR A 158 25.76 -22.88 20.00
CA TYR A 158 26.56 -22.21 21.02
C TYR A 158 26.00 -20.82 21.40
N ASP A 159 25.02 -20.32 20.67
CA ASP A 159 24.46 -19.00 20.92
C ASP A 159 23.42 -19.06 22.05
N SER A 160 23.49 -18.10 22.98
CA SER A 160 22.49 -17.96 24.04
C SER A 160 21.17 -17.51 23.44
N GLN A 161 20.08 -18.21 23.74
CA GLN A 161 18.73 -17.85 23.28
C GLN A 161 18.24 -16.50 23.84
N GLU A 162 18.95 -15.92 24.81
CA GLU A 162 18.66 -14.60 25.39
C GLU A 162 18.68 -13.47 24.35
N PHE A 163 19.34 -13.64 23.19
CA PHE A 163 19.29 -12.61 22.15
C PHE A 163 17.86 -12.39 21.65
N LEU A 164 17.02 -13.43 21.63
CA LEU A 164 15.63 -13.35 21.16
C LEU A 164 14.78 -12.36 21.96
N GLN A 165 15.10 -12.17 23.25
CA GLN A 165 14.40 -11.22 24.12
C GLN A 165 14.67 -9.74 23.76
N LYS A 166 15.69 -9.48 22.93
CA LYS A 166 16.06 -8.11 22.51
C LYS A 166 15.31 -7.65 21.26
N PHE A 167 14.53 -8.54 20.63
CA PHE A 167 13.84 -8.27 19.37
C PHE A 167 12.32 -8.31 19.55
N ALA A 168 11.61 -7.50 18.76
CA ALA A 168 10.16 -7.56 18.69
C ALA A 168 9.75 -8.80 17.88
N LEU A 169 9.42 -9.89 18.59
CA LEU A 169 9.00 -11.15 17.98
C LEU A 169 7.49 -11.28 17.83
N PHE A 170 6.73 -10.57 18.65
CA PHE A 170 5.28 -10.73 18.78
C PHE A 170 4.58 -9.36 18.70
N PRO A 171 3.27 -9.34 18.37
CA PRO A 171 2.50 -8.10 18.32
C PRO A 171 2.57 -7.29 19.61
N ILE A 172 2.58 -5.96 19.50
CA ILE A 172 2.77 -5.05 20.65
C ILE A 172 1.72 -5.25 21.76
N ASP A 173 0.49 -5.62 21.38
CA ASP A 173 -0.61 -5.84 22.32
C ASP A 173 -0.43 -7.09 23.20
N TRP A 174 0.46 -8.01 22.81
CA TRP A 174 0.69 -9.28 23.51
C TRP A 174 1.76 -9.18 24.60
N ILE A 175 2.44 -8.04 24.72
CA ILE A 175 3.50 -7.80 25.69
C ILE A 175 2.95 -7.74 27.14
N GLN A 176 1.64 -7.93 27.34
CA GLN A 176 0.98 -7.78 28.65
C GLN A 176 1.13 -9.00 29.58
N ASP A 177 1.41 -10.21 29.06
CA ASP A 177 1.64 -11.41 29.87
C ASP A 177 3.04 -11.98 29.63
N GLU A 178 3.98 -11.65 30.53
CA GLU A 178 5.38 -12.05 30.42
C GLU A 178 5.58 -13.57 30.39
N ARG A 179 4.73 -14.35 31.06
CA ARG A 179 4.87 -15.81 31.10
C ARG A 179 4.53 -16.44 29.76
N VAL A 180 3.42 -16.00 29.17
CA VAL A 180 3.01 -16.44 27.83
C VAL A 180 4.08 -16.06 26.80
N LEU A 181 4.65 -14.86 26.93
CA LEU A 181 5.73 -14.38 26.06
C LEU A 181 7.00 -15.23 26.19
N GLU A 182 7.39 -15.60 27.41
CA GLU A 182 8.55 -16.45 27.66
C GLU A 182 8.35 -17.85 27.07
N GLU A 183 7.21 -18.48 27.33
CA GLU A 183 6.89 -19.80 26.75
C GLU A 183 6.84 -19.77 25.22
N ALA A 184 6.26 -18.71 24.63
CA ALA A 184 6.22 -18.52 23.19
C ALA A 184 7.64 -18.35 22.62
N THR A 185 8.50 -17.58 23.29
CA THR A 185 9.90 -17.35 22.88
C THR A 185 10.71 -18.64 22.92
N GLN A 186 10.51 -19.49 23.93
CA GLN A 186 11.14 -20.82 23.97
C GLN A 186 10.70 -21.69 22.79
N LYS A 187 9.40 -21.67 22.44
CA LYS A 187 8.89 -22.37 21.26
C LYS A 187 9.47 -21.82 19.95
N VAL A 188 9.67 -20.50 19.85
CA VAL A 188 10.36 -19.87 18.71
C VAL A 188 11.78 -20.43 18.58
N ALA A 189 12.52 -20.51 19.69
CA ALA A 189 13.89 -21.03 19.67
C ALA A 189 13.99 -22.52 19.26
N LEU A 190 12.99 -23.33 19.63
CA LEU A 190 12.89 -24.73 19.20
C LEU A 190 12.55 -24.85 17.71
N LEU A 191 11.58 -24.06 17.23
CA LEU A 191 11.16 -24.11 15.83
C LEU A 191 12.24 -23.54 14.90
N TYR A 192 12.93 -22.48 15.31
CA TYR A 192 14.07 -21.88 14.60
C TYR A 192 15.15 -22.93 14.29
N GLN A 193 15.47 -23.83 15.22
CA GLN A 193 16.43 -24.93 14.99
C GLN A 193 16.03 -25.86 13.84
N SER A 194 14.72 -26.02 13.59
CA SER A 194 14.21 -26.88 12.52
C SER A 194 14.36 -26.27 11.13
N PHE A 195 14.58 -24.95 11.02
CA PHE A 195 14.78 -24.24 9.75
C PHE A 195 16.24 -24.20 9.29
N ARG A 196 17.12 -24.96 9.92
CA ARG A 196 18.52 -25.05 9.50
C ARG A 196 18.65 -25.43 8.03
N GLY A 197 19.45 -24.67 7.29
CA GLY A 197 19.67 -24.81 5.85
C GLY A 197 18.71 -24.00 4.99
N LEU A 198 17.71 -23.33 5.60
CA LEU A 198 16.81 -22.42 4.90
C LEU A 198 17.51 -21.07 4.68
N SER A 199 17.62 -20.63 3.43
CA SER A 199 18.21 -19.32 3.13
C SER A 199 17.30 -18.17 3.57
N ALA A 200 17.85 -16.97 3.77
CA ALA A 200 17.05 -15.81 4.15
C ALA A 200 15.91 -15.51 3.15
N PRO A 201 16.14 -15.46 1.82
CA PRO A 201 15.06 -15.23 0.86
C PRO A 201 13.96 -16.31 0.87
N GLU A 202 14.30 -17.57 1.19
CA GLU A 202 13.32 -18.64 1.33
C GLU A 202 12.51 -18.48 2.63
N ALA A 203 13.15 -18.11 3.73
CA ALA A 203 12.48 -17.81 4.99
C ALA A 203 11.52 -16.62 4.87
N GLU A 204 11.96 -15.55 4.18
CA GLU A 204 11.13 -14.40 3.83
C GLU A 204 9.92 -14.81 2.99
N MET A 205 10.12 -15.63 1.95
CA MET A 205 9.02 -16.12 1.11
C MET A 205 8.00 -16.94 1.92
N LEU A 206 8.47 -17.87 2.76
CA LEU A 206 7.60 -18.66 3.63
C LEU A 206 6.83 -17.76 4.60
N TYR A 207 7.49 -16.76 5.19
CA TYR A 207 6.83 -15.78 6.06
C TYR A 207 5.67 -15.11 5.31
N MET A 208 5.93 -14.57 4.12
CA MET A 208 4.91 -13.90 3.32
C MET A 208 3.74 -14.83 2.93
N GLN A 209 4.02 -16.08 2.57
CA GLN A 209 3.01 -17.10 2.21
C GLN A 209 2.14 -17.56 3.39
N GLU A 210 2.62 -17.44 4.62
CA GLU A 210 1.78 -17.64 5.80
C GLU A 210 0.88 -16.42 6.00
N VAL A 211 1.44 -15.21 5.91
CA VAL A 211 0.71 -13.96 6.16
C VAL A 211 -0.37 -13.67 5.12
N GLU A 212 -0.16 -14.00 3.84
CA GLU A 212 -1.16 -13.76 2.78
C GLU A 212 -2.51 -14.47 3.01
N LYS A 213 -2.54 -15.48 3.90
CA LYS A 213 -3.72 -16.27 4.27
C LYS A 213 -4.41 -15.78 5.54
N MET A 214 -3.84 -14.78 6.23
CA MET A 214 -4.32 -14.31 7.54
C MET A 214 -5.36 -13.20 7.42
N GLU A 215 -6.20 -13.05 8.45
CA GLU A 215 -7.18 -11.96 8.53
C GLU A 215 -6.46 -10.62 8.71
N GLY A 216 -6.85 -9.63 7.91
CA GLY A 216 -6.21 -8.31 7.88
C GLY A 216 -5.20 -8.14 6.74
N TYR A 217 -4.81 -9.23 6.05
CA TYR A 217 -3.90 -9.12 4.90
C TYR A 217 -4.48 -8.21 3.81
N GLY A 218 -3.74 -7.16 3.47
CA GLY A 218 -4.14 -6.17 2.48
C GLY A 218 -5.38 -5.35 2.84
N GLN A 219 -5.75 -5.32 4.12
CA GLN A 219 -6.89 -4.53 4.58
C GLN A 219 -6.45 -3.13 5.00
N GLU A 220 -7.16 -2.13 4.48
CA GLU A 220 -7.04 -0.73 4.89
C GLU A 220 -8.38 -0.30 5.48
N SER A 221 -8.36 0.36 6.64
CA SER A 221 -9.56 0.59 7.45
C SER A 221 -9.68 2.03 7.93
N TYR A 222 -10.91 2.53 7.96
CA TYR A 222 -11.28 3.88 8.34
C TYR A 222 -12.47 3.86 9.29
N GLN A 223 -12.46 4.74 10.29
CA GLN A 223 -13.59 4.90 11.19
C GLN A 223 -14.69 5.75 10.52
N ALA A 224 -15.93 5.29 10.62
CA ALA A 224 -17.10 5.96 10.07
C ALA A 224 -18.35 5.64 10.90
N LYS A 225 -19.48 6.22 10.52
CA LYS A 225 -20.81 5.88 11.05
C LYS A 225 -21.73 5.45 9.92
N ASP A 226 -22.56 4.44 10.16
CA ASP A 226 -23.59 4.04 9.22
C ASP A 226 -24.77 5.03 9.18
N SER A 227 -25.79 4.75 8.36
CA SER A 227 -26.99 5.59 8.25
C SER A 227 -27.81 5.69 9.54
N THR A 228 -27.59 4.81 10.51
CA THR A 228 -28.22 4.84 11.83
C THR A 228 -27.42 5.65 12.86
N GLY A 229 -26.24 6.14 12.48
CA GLY A 229 -25.31 6.84 13.37
C GLY A 229 -24.45 5.89 14.23
N THR A 230 -24.48 4.59 13.95
CA THR A 230 -23.69 3.59 14.67
C THR A 230 -22.25 3.60 14.16
N ASP A 231 -21.27 3.57 15.07
CA ASP A 231 -19.85 3.47 14.70
C ASP A 231 -19.56 2.15 13.96
N VAL A 232 -18.88 2.28 12.83
CA VAL A 232 -18.43 1.19 11.98
C VAL A 232 -16.99 1.41 11.55
N THR A 233 -16.30 0.32 11.26
CA THR A 233 -15.02 0.33 10.54
C THR A 233 -15.30 -0.04 9.09
N LEU A 234 -15.07 0.92 8.20
CA LEU A 234 -15.18 0.78 6.76
C LEU A 234 -13.78 0.52 6.20
N GLY A 235 -13.61 -0.51 5.38
CA GLY A 235 -12.31 -0.80 4.79
C GLY A 235 -12.38 -1.45 3.42
N SER A 236 -11.25 -1.52 2.73
CA SER A 236 -11.08 -2.32 1.50
C SER A 236 -10.25 -3.56 1.79
N CYS A 237 -10.52 -4.59 0.99
CA CYS A 237 -9.71 -5.80 0.89
C CYS A 237 -9.61 -6.21 -0.59
N LEU A 238 -8.94 -7.32 -0.87
CA LEU A 238 -8.78 -7.81 -2.25
C LEU A 238 -10.12 -8.08 -2.96
N ASP A 239 -11.15 -8.48 -2.21
CA ASP A 239 -12.45 -8.89 -2.77
C ASP A 239 -13.48 -7.74 -2.90
N GLY A 240 -13.29 -6.65 -2.16
CA GLY A 240 -14.30 -5.61 -2.07
C GLY A 240 -14.13 -4.63 -0.92
N ILE A 241 -15.21 -3.90 -0.64
CA ILE A 241 -15.32 -2.99 0.51
C ILE A 241 -16.07 -3.70 1.61
N PHE A 242 -15.46 -3.79 2.79
CA PHE A 242 -16.10 -4.37 3.96
C PHE A 242 -16.54 -3.32 4.97
N VAL A 243 -17.56 -3.66 5.74
CA VAL A 243 -18.05 -2.90 6.88
C VAL A 243 -18.10 -3.82 8.08
N LYS A 244 -17.30 -3.49 9.10
CA LYS A 244 -17.24 -4.18 10.38
C LYS A 244 -17.91 -3.31 11.44
N HIS A 245 -18.97 -3.81 12.06
CA HIS A 245 -19.56 -3.13 13.20
C HIS A 245 -18.81 -3.51 14.48
N LYS A 246 -18.81 -2.63 15.48
CA LYS A 246 -18.21 -2.93 16.80
C LYS A 246 -18.96 -4.02 17.57
N ASN A 247 -20.22 -4.28 17.23
CA ASN A 247 -21.02 -5.36 17.80
C ASN A 247 -20.77 -6.68 17.06
N THR A 248 -21.25 -7.81 17.59
CA THR A 248 -21.09 -9.17 17.03
C THR A 248 -21.83 -9.41 15.70
N ARG A 249 -22.18 -8.34 14.97
CA ARG A 249 -22.77 -8.47 13.64
C ARG A 249 -21.72 -9.04 12.67
N PRO A 250 -22.16 -9.88 11.72
CA PRO A 250 -21.28 -10.38 10.69
C PRO A 250 -20.72 -9.22 9.86
N LEU A 251 -19.50 -9.40 9.35
CA LEU A 251 -18.89 -8.49 8.39
C LEU A 251 -19.76 -8.41 7.13
N LEU A 252 -20.07 -7.20 6.69
CA LEU A 252 -20.73 -6.96 5.41
C LEU A 252 -19.65 -6.73 4.36
N LEU A 253 -19.75 -7.39 3.21
CA LEU A 253 -18.80 -7.25 2.10
C LEU A 253 -19.56 -6.87 0.83
N PHE A 254 -19.25 -5.70 0.28
CA PHE A 254 -19.66 -5.26 -1.04
C PHE A 254 -18.57 -5.62 -2.03
N ARG A 255 -18.80 -6.63 -2.87
CA ARG A 255 -17.76 -7.09 -3.79
C ARG A 255 -17.54 -6.09 -4.91
N TRP A 256 -16.33 -6.06 -5.48
CA TRP A 256 -16.01 -5.14 -6.58
C TRP A 256 -17.01 -5.18 -7.75
N PRO A 257 -17.49 -6.35 -8.23
CA PRO A 257 -18.48 -6.39 -9.32
C PRO A 257 -19.86 -5.83 -8.95
N GLU A 258 -20.17 -5.71 -7.67
CA GLU A 258 -21.46 -5.22 -7.18
C GLU A 258 -21.48 -3.68 -7.04
N ILE A 259 -20.30 -3.04 -7.07
CA ILE A 259 -20.12 -1.60 -6.89
C ILE A 259 -20.10 -0.93 -8.27
N ASN A 260 -21.12 -0.12 -8.56
CA ASN A 260 -21.23 0.62 -9.81
C ASN A 260 -20.43 1.93 -9.75
N ASN A 261 -20.52 2.64 -8.64
CA ASN A 261 -19.88 3.94 -8.46
C ASN A 261 -19.62 4.21 -6.98
N MET A 262 -18.63 5.07 -6.71
CA MET A 262 -18.29 5.54 -5.38
C MET A 262 -18.16 7.05 -5.41
N SER A 263 -18.79 7.71 -4.45
CA SER A 263 -18.79 9.17 -4.39
C SER A 263 -18.62 9.67 -2.97
N HIS A 264 -18.28 10.95 -2.85
CA HIS A 264 -18.23 11.63 -1.58
C HIS A 264 -18.95 12.97 -1.65
N ASN A 265 -19.65 13.34 -0.59
CA ASN A 265 -20.34 14.61 -0.46
C ASN A 265 -20.20 15.13 0.98
N ARG A 266 -19.50 16.26 1.14
CA ARG A 266 -19.10 16.77 2.47
C ARG A 266 -18.39 15.65 3.23
N SER A 267 -18.85 15.30 4.43
CA SER A 267 -18.32 14.22 5.26
C SER A 267 -18.98 12.86 5.01
N PHE A 268 -19.75 12.68 3.93
CA PHE A 268 -20.39 11.41 3.59
C PHE A 268 -19.67 10.73 2.43
N PHE A 269 -19.33 9.47 2.62
CA PHE A 269 -18.90 8.56 1.56
C PHE A 269 -20.09 7.67 1.16
N ALA A 270 -20.29 7.45 -0.13
CA ALA A 270 -21.44 6.71 -0.66
C ALA A 270 -21.01 5.63 -1.66
N LEU A 271 -21.65 4.46 -1.55
CA LEU A 271 -21.53 3.34 -2.48
C LEU A 271 -22.83 3.18 -3.27
N GLU A 272 -22.75 3.27 -4.60
CA GLU A 272 -23.84 2.94 -5.50
C GLU A 272 -23.66 1.50 -5.96
N LEU A 273 -24.63 0.64 -5.66
CA LEU A 273 -24.58 -0.78 -5.99
C LEU A 273 -25.42 -1.07 -7.24
N THR A 274 -24.96 -1.97 -8.09
CA THR A 274 -25.70 -2.34 -9.32
C THR A 274 -27.09 -2.92 -9.03
N SER A 275 -27.26 -3.55 -7.87
CA SER A 275 -28.50 -4.22 -7.46
C SER A 275 -29.46 -3.34 -6.67
N ARG A 276 -29.11 -2.09 -6.35
CA ARG A 276 -29.93 -1.19 -5.52
C ARG A 276 -30.06 0.18 -6.15
N GLU A 277 -31.26 0.76 -6.08
CA GLU A 277 -31.48 2.14 -6.53
C GLU A 277 -30.92 3.17 -5.53
N GLU A 278 -30.95 2.86 -4.23
CA GLU A 278 -30.42 3.74 -3.19
C GLU A 278 -28.95 3.45 -2.88
N SER A 279 -28.18 4.53 -2.70
CA SER A 279 -26.77 4.44 -2.29
C SER A 279 -26.63 4.14 -0.80
N VAL A 280 -25.63 3.31 -0.46
CA VAL A 280 -25.26 3.03 0.93
C VAL A 280 -24.31 4.13 1.40
N GLN A 281 -24.65 4.85 2.46
CA GLN A 281 -23.89 6.01 2.93
C GLN A 281 -23.22 5.79 4.28
N PHE A 282 -22.02 6.33 4.42
CA PHE A 282 -21.20 6.32 5.62
C PHE A 282 -20.73 7.72 5.95
N GLN A 283 -20.93 8.16 7.19
CA GLN A 283 -20.46 9.45 7.67
C GLN A 283 -19.05 9.31 8.24
N THR A 284 -18.08 10.00 7.65
CA THR A 284 -16.72 10.14 8.18
C THR A 284 -16.62 11.32 9.13
N GLU A 285 -15.48 11.45 9.83
CA GLU A 285 -15.20 12.55 10.77
C GLU A 285 -15.38 13.94 10.12
N ASP A 286 -14.82 14.11 8.93
CA ASP A 286 -14.83 15.39 8.20
C ASP A 286 -14.80 15.17 6.68
N MET A 287 -14.90 16.27 5.92
CA MET A 287 -14.90 16.25 4.45
C MET A 287 -13.57 15.81 3.84
N GLU A 288 -12.45 16.16 4.46
CA GLU A 288 -11.12 15.78 3.99
C GLU A 288 -10.92 14.27 4.11
N THR A 289 -11.35 13.70 5.24
CA THR A 289 -11.37 12.25 5.47
C THR A 289 -12.27 11.55 4.45
N SER A 290 -13.49 12.05 4.22
CA SER A 290 -14.40 11.46 3.23
C SER A 290 -13.79 11.43 1.82
N LYS A 291 -13.20 12.56 1.39
CA LYS A 291 -12.52 12.68 0.10
C LYS A 291 -11.33 11.72 0.00
N TYR A 292 -10.55 11.60 1.07
CA TYR A 292 -9.41 10.71 1.13
C TYR A 292 -9.83 9.23 1.03
N VAL A 293 -10.82 8.82 1.82
CA VAL A 293 -11.36 7.45 1.82
C VAL A 293 -11.89 7.10 0.44
N CYS A 294 -12.70 7.98 -0.16
CA CYS A 294 -13.21 7.76 -1.52
C CYS A 294 -12.06 7.58 -2.52
N ARG A 295 -11.04 8.44 -2.48
CA ARG A 295 -9.87 8.32 -3.35
C ARG A 295 -9.15 6.97 -3.16
N MET A 296 -8.87 6.58 -1.92
CA MET A 296 -8.16 5.33 -1.63
C MET A 296 -8.95 4.11 -2.09
N LEU A 297 -10.25 4.07 -1.80
CA LEU A 297 -11.12 2.96 -2.23
C LEU A 297 -11.26 2.90 -3.76
N CYS A 298 -11.34 4.04 -4.46
CA CYS A 298 -11.29 4.09 -5.93
C CYS A 298 -10.00 3.49 -6.48
N VAL A 299 -8.86 3.82 -5.87
CA VAL A 299 -7.57 3.29 -6.30
C VAL A 299 -7.50 1.77 -6.04
N CYS A 300 -8.01 1.29 -4.90
CA CYS A 300 -8.12 -0.14 -4.62
C CYS A 300 -8.95 -0.88 -5.68
N VAL A 301 -10.10 -0.35 -6.11
CA VAL A 301 -10.91 -0.92 -7.21
C VAL A 301 -10.10 -1.03 -8.50
N CYS A 302 -9.44 0.06 -8.90
CA CYS A 302 -8.66 0.08 -10.13
C CYS A 302 -7.57 -0.99 -10.15
N VAL A 303 -6.86 -1.16 -9.04
CA VAL A 303 -5.73 -2.09 -8.94
C VAL A 303 -6.19 -3.53 -8.71
N CYS A 304 -7.21 -3.77 -7.87
CA CYS A 304 -7.65 -5.13 -7.53
C CYS A 304 -8.55 -5.75 -8.61
N PHE A 305 -9.38 -4.94 -9.27
CA PHE A 305 -10.37 -5.43 -10.22
C PHE A 305 -10.00 -5.13 -11.67
N PHE A 306 -9.75 -3.87 -12.01
CA PHE A 306 -9.58 -3.49 -13.41
C PHE A 306 -8.21 -3.88 -13.99
N GLN A 307 -7.11 -3.68 -13.26
CA GLN A 307 -5.77 -3.95 -13.77
C GLN A 307 -5.52 -5.45 -14.07
N PRO A 308 -5.95 -6.42 -13.22
CA PRO A 308 -5.85 -7.84 -13.52
C PRO A 308 -6.81 -8.27 -14.63
N CYS A 309 -8.01 -7.70 -14.70
CA CYS A 309 -8.96 -7.95 -15.79
C CYS A 309 -8.41 -7.44 -17.14
N LEU A 310 -7.83 -6.24 -17.17
CA LEU A 310 -7.21 -5.67 -18.35
C LEU A 310 -5.95 -6.46 -18.76
N ALA A 311 -5.10 -6.85 -17.81
CA ALA A 311 -3.93 -7.68 -18.08
C ALA A 311 -4.33 -9.07 -18.62
N ARG A 312 -5.37 -9.70 -18.06
CA ARG A 312 -5.94 -10.95 -18.59
C ARG A 312 -6.52 -10.75 -19.98
N PHE A 313 -7.26 -9.66 -20.22
CA PHE A 313 -7.84 -9.34 -21.52
C PHE A 313 -6.75 -9.09 -22.57
N LEU A 314 -5.73 -8.29 -22.26
CA LEU A 314 -4.59 -8.05 -23.14
C LEU A 314 -3.76 -9.31 -23.37
N SER A 315 -3.60 -10.18 -22.36
CA SER A 315 -2.93 -11.48 -22.52
C SER A 315 -3.74 -12.46 -23.37
N LEU A 316 -5.08 -12.37 -23.39
CA LEU A 316 -5.94 -13.15 -24.27
C LEU A 316 -5.94 -12.57 -25.69
N CYS A 317 -5.89 -11.24 -25.83
CA CYS A 317 -5.76 -10.56 -27.11
C CYS A 317 -4.39 -10.75 -27.76
N SER A 318 -3.29 -10.85 -26.99
CA SER A 318 -1.95 -11.14 -27.53
C SER A 318 -1.79 -12.58 -28.03
N LEU A 319 -2.71 -13.49 -27.64
CA LEU A 319 -2.86 -14.82 -28.24
C LEU A 319 -3.64 -14.78 -29.57
N LEU A 320 -4.24 -13.64 -29.93
CA LEU A 320 -4.98 -13.38 -31.17
C LEU A 320 -4.20 -12.39 -32.06
N SER A 321 -3.14 -12.89 -32.71
CA SER A 321 -2.37 -12.28 -33.81
C SER A 321 -1.72 -10.89 -33.58
N PRO A 322 -0.44 -10.67 -33.95
CA PRO A 322 0.39 -9.62 -33.35
C PRO A 322 0.25 -8.19 -33.92
N ALA A 323 -0.83 -7.85 -34.64
CA ALA A 323 -0.84 -6.65 -35.47
C ALA A 323 -1.27 -5.34 -34.76
N CYS A 324 -1.70 -5.37 -33.50
CA CYS A 324 -2.30 -4.16 -32.88
C CYS A 324 -1.99 -4.03 -31.38
N VAL A 325 -0.75 -3.78 -30.95
CA VAL A 325 -0.53 -3.15 -29.63
C VAL A 325 0.75 -2.28 -29.65
N SER A 326 0.59 -0.96 -29.48
CA SER A 326 1.66 -0.05 -29.05
C SER A 326 1.51 0.20 -27.54
N PRO A 327 2.59 0.16 -26.72
CA PRO A 327 2.47 0.21 -25.26
C PRO A 327 2.81 1.60 -24.70
N VAL A 328 1.87 2.55 -24.71
CA VAL A 328 1.94 3.74 -23.84
C VAL A 328 0.52 4.26 -23.58
N ALA A 329 -0.03 4.01 -22.39
CA ALA A 329 -0.99 4.87 -21.70
C ALA A 329 -1.37 4.24 -20.34
N TYR A 330 -0.94 4.86 -19.25
CA TYR A 330 -1.63 4.72 -17.97
C TYR A 330 -3.04 5.31 -18.14
N PRO A 331 -4.13 4.66 -17.69
CA PRO A 331 -5.46 5.20 -17.90
C PRO A 331 -5.70 6.38 -16.96
N HIS A 332 -5.60 7.58 -17.52
CA HIS A 332 -6.28 8.77 -17.01
C HIS A 332 -7.78 8.46 -16.90
N VAL A 333 -8.35 8.71 -15.72
CA VAL A 333 -9.77 8.95 -15.43
C VAL A 333 -10.76 8.12 -16.27
N CYS A 334 -11.34 7.07 -15.67
CA CYS A 334 -12.43 6.31 -16.28
C CYS A 334 -13.61 7.23 -16.66
N PRO A 335 -14.06 7.25 -17.93
CA PRO A 335 -15.39 7.76 -18.26
C PRO A 335 -16.47 6.77 -17.79
N PRO A 336 -17.70 7.22 -17.52
CA PRO A 336 -18.78 6.35 -17.06
C PRO A 336 -19.16 5.32 -18.14
N LEU A 337 -19.48 4.11 -17.67
CA LEU A 337 -20.00 3.00 -18.48
C LEU A 337 -21.26 3.45 -19.24
N SER A 338 -21.12 3.65 -20.55
CA SER A 338 -22.29 3.64 -21.44
C SER A 338 -22.48 2.22 -21.94
N SER A 339 -23.68 1.69 -21.72
CA SER A 339 -24.11 0.36 -22.15
C SER A 339 -24.02 0.25 -23.68
N GLU A 340 -23.13 -0.58 -24.20
CA GLU A 340 -23.15 -0.98 -25.60
C GLU A 340 -24.42 -1.80 -25.87
N ARG A 341 -25.35 -1.21 -26.63
CA ARG A 341 -26.43 -1.96 -27.26
C ARG A 341 -25.84 -2.74 -28.43
N SER A 342 -26.07 -4.05 -28.40
CA SER A 342 -25.87 -5.02 -29.47
C SER A 342 -26.27 -4.49 -30.86
N VAL A 343 -25.33 -4.50 -31.80
CA VAL A 343 -25.62 -4.40 -33.24
C VAL A 343 -25.17 -5.71 -33.89
N THR A 344 -26.13 -6.53 -34.32
CA THR A 344 -25.91 -7.67 -35.22
C THR A 344 -25.78 -7.22 -36.67
N PRO A 345 -25.02 -7.91 -37.54
CA PRO A 345 -24.62 -7.35 -38.82
C PRO A 345 -25.39 -7.92 -40.04
N TYR A 346 -25.40 -7.09 -41.10
CA TYR A 346 -25.65 -7.35 -42.54
C TYR A 346 -27.00 -7.90 -43.04
N SER A 347 -27.61 -7.11 -43.94
CA SER A 347 -27.79 -7.52 -45.34
C SER A 347 -28.09 -6.32 -46.26
N ASN A 348 -27.36 -6.26 -47.38
CA ASN A 348 -27.50 -5.33 -48.51
C ASN A 348 -28.93 -5.26 -49.07
N THR A 349 -29.32 -4.10 -49.61
CA THR A 349 -29.80 -3.97 -51.00
C THR A 349 -29.94 -2.52 -51.43
N HIS A 350 -29.74 -2.36 -52.73
CA HIS A 350 -29.66 -1.16 -53.55
C HIS A 350 -30.90 -0.24 -53.57
N THR A 351 -30.59 1.03 -53.89
CA THR A 351 -31.27 1.96 -54.82
C THR A 351 -32.50 2.78 -54.42
N HIS A 352 -32.42 4.03 -54.89
CA HIS A 352 -33.46 4.98 -55.30
C HIS A 352 -34.11 5.94 -54.27
N SER A 353 -33.66 7.20 -54.36
CA SER A 353 -34.45 8.43 -54.55
C SER A 353 -35.91 8.47 -54.04
N HIS A 354 -36.22 9.39 -53.11
CA HIS A 354 -37.16 10.51 -53.33
C HIS A 354 -37.38 11.32 -52.03
N LEU A 355 -37.11 12.63 -52.10
CA LEU A 355 -37.95 13.76 -51.67
C LEU A 355 -39.17 13.51 -50.75
N ARG A 356 -39.21 14.12 -49.55
CA ARG A 356 -40.05 15.28 -49.14
C ARG A 356 -40.24 15.38 -47.60
N VAL A 357 -39.92 16.56 -47.07
CA VAL A 357 -40.78 17.46 -46.26
C VAL A 357 -41.93 16.79 -45.48
N ILE A 358 -41.91 16.81 -44.14
CA ILE A 358 -42.37 17.87 -43.21
C ILE A 358 -41.55 17.75 -41.92
#